data_AF-A0A8I2YFW3-F1
#
_entry.id   AF-A0A8I2YFW3-F1
#
_cell.length_a   1.000
_cell.length_b   1.000
_cell.length_c   1.000
_cell.angle_alpha   90.00
_cell.angle_beta   90.00
_cell.angle_gamma   90.00
#
_symmetry.space_group_name_H-M   'P 1'
#
loop_
_entity.id
_entity.type
_entity.pdbx_description
1 polymer ?
#
loop_
_entity_poly.entity_id
_entity_poly.type
_entity_poly.pdbx_seq_one_letter_code
_entity_poly.pdbx_strand_id
1 'polypeptide(L)'
;MDSVCSTHRYAELKRGADVVREAAAAALDLGFPELAVEWLEQGRSIVWGELLQLRSSYEQLSSAHPDHARRLRDLSAALDDAGATREKSLSTFSESTHGATHGATQTLQQEADRHRMLAIERDKLLQEIRRLPGFERFLLSKEFSQLRALAHSGPVVILNAAEHRCDALIVLADVDHVIHVPLPGFDFQWAARLQNTLRALLGYTRITRFDDRKGKLSIGGGGSWESLLSTLWNGVVKPVLDALAFSTLGDLSRIFWCPTGLFVFLPIHAAGLYGTQYTSPGHKHLAAICASFLSLSHPPTANSTFKV
;
A
#
# COMPACT_ATOMS: atom_id res chain seq x y z
N MET A 1 0.93 30.06 2.52
CA MET A 1 2.12 29.25 2.12
C MET A 1 2.02 27.80 2.61
N ASP A 2 1.26 27.51 3.66
CA ASP A 2 1.10 26.14 4.21
C ASP A 2 0.31 25.15 3.33
N SER A 3 -0.55 25.65 2.42
CA SER A 3 -1.37 24.80 1.56
C SER A 3 -0.59 24.13 0.41
N VAL A 4 0.56 24.65 -0.01
CA VAL A 4 1.35 24.11 -1.13
C VAL A 4 2.31 23.01 -0.66
N CYS A 5 2.83 23.12 0.57
CA CYS A 5 3.70 22.13 1.21
C CYS A 5 2.97 20.80 1.49
N SER A 6 1.68 20.87 1.87
CA SER A 6 0.84 19.69 2.15
C SER A 6 0.55 18.86 0.88
N THR A 7 0.27 19.51 -0.25
CA THR A 7 -0.04 18.83 -1.52
C THR A 7 1.16 18.10 -2.11
N HIS A 8 2.36 18.67 -1.96
CA HIS A 8 3.61 18.08 -2.45
C HIS A 8 3.99 16.83 -1.67
N ARG A 9 3.89 16.88 -0.34
CA ARG A 9 4.16 15.73 0.52
C ARG A 9 3.19 14.57 0.26
N TYR A 10 1.91 14.89 0.00
CA TYR A 10 0.92 13.91 -0.40
C TYR A 10 1.24 13.22 -1.74
N ALA A 11 1.72 13.97 -2.74
CA ALA A 11 2.10 13.43 -4.04
C ALA A 11 3.32 12.48 -3.94
N GLU A 12 4.32 12.85 -3.15
CA GLU A 12 5.51 12.01 -2.89
C GLU A 12 5.15 10.72 -2.14
N LEU A 13 4.29 10.81 -1.10
CA LEU A 13 3.80 9.63 -0.38
C LEU A 13 3.01 8.69 -1.31
N LYS A 14 2.24 9.25 -2.25
CA LYS A 14 1.50 8.46 -3.24
C LYS A 14 2.44 7.75 -4.21
N ARG A 15 3.45 8.45 -4.76
CA ARG A 15 4.48 7.84 -5.63
C ARG A 15 5.23 6.72 -4.90
N GLY A 16 5.61 6.95 -3.64
CA GLY A 16 6.27 5.92 -2.81
C GLY A 16 5.39 4.69 -2.57
N ALA A 17 4.10 4.88 -2.31
CA ALA A 17 3.16 3.79 -2.15
C ALA A 17 2.94 2.99 -3.44
N ASP A 18 2.97 3.65 -4.61
CA ASP A 18 2.87 2.98 -5.92
C ASP A 18 4.10 2.08 -6.17
N VAL A 19 5.31 2.60 -5.93
CA VAL A 19 6.57 1.84 -6.08
C VAL A 19 6.59 0.59 -5.21
N VAL A 20 6.10 0.67 -3.97
CA VAL A 20 6.05 -0.48 -3.05
C VAL A 20 5.13 -1.57 -3.58
N ARG A 21 3.96 -1.20 -4.12
CA ARG A 21 2.98 -2.16 -4.66
C ARG A 21 3.52 -2.87 -5.90
N GLU A 22 4.20 -2.13 -6.77
CA GLU A 22 4.87 -2.69 -7.96
C GLU A 22 6.04 -3.59 -7.60
N ALA A 23 6.85 -3.20 -6.60
CA ALA A 23 7.91 -4.06 -6.09
C ALA A 23 7.33 -5.38 -5.54
N ALA A 24 6.28 -5.30 -4.72
CA ALA A 24 5.61 -6.50 -4.19
C ALA A 24 5.07 -7.39 -5.33
N ALA A 25 4.46 -6.80 -6.36
CA ALA A 25 4.02 -7.54 -7.55
C ALA A 25 5.19 -8.25 -8.26
N ALA A 26 6.33 -7.58 -8.44
CA ALA A 26 7.52 -8.19 -9.03
C ALA A 26 8.07 -9.35 -8.18
N ALA A 27 8.05 -9.23 -6.85
CA ALA A 27 8.43 -10.34 -5.97
C ALA A 27 7.48 -11.55 -6.14
N LEU A 28 6.19 -11.30 -6.30
CA LEU A 28 5.21 -12.36 -6.56
C LEU A 28 5.36 -12.97 -7.96
N ASP A 29 5.74 -12.21 -8.98
CA ASP A 29 6.04 -12.72 -10.33
C ASP A 29 7.22 -13.71 -10.29
N LEU A 30 8.15 -13.48 -9.37
CA LEU A 30 9.33 -14.33 -9.14
C LEU A 30 9.08 -15.47 -8.14
N GLY A 31 7.87 -15.58 -7.57
CA GLY A 31 7.53 -16.63 -6.61
C GLY A 31 8.06 -16.41 -5.19
N PHE A 32 8.27 -15.15 -4.77
CA PHE A 32 8.75 -14.78 -3.43
C PHE A 32 7.67 -14.03 -2.61
N PRO A 33 6.61 -14.72 -2.14
CA PRO A 33 5.50 -14.05 -1.46
C PRO A 33 5.85 -13.52 -0.06
N GLU A 34 6.80 -14.13 0.66
CA GLU A 34 7.31 -13.62 1.93
C GLU A 34 7.98 -12.26 1.75
N LEU A 35 8.83 -12.13 0.72
CA LEU A 35 9.49 -10.87 0.37
C LEU A 35 8.48 -9.80 -0.02
N ALA A 36 7.42 -10.18 -0.74
CA ALA A 36 6.33 -9.26 -1.08
C ALA A 36 5.64 -8.71 0.20
N VAL A 37 5.38 -9.55 1.20
CA VAL A 37 4.83 -9.13 2.50
C VAL A 37 5.80 -8.17 3.22
N GLU A 38 7.09 -8.51 3.26
CA GLU A 38 8.11 -7.66 3.88
C GLU A 38 8.19 -6.27 3.23
N TRP A 39 8.16 -6.20 1.89
CA TRP A 39 8.18 -4.94 1.15
C TRP A 39 6.90 -4.13 1.35
N LEU A 40 5.73 -4.76 1.34
CA LEU A 40 4.46 -4.09 1.61
C LEU A 40 4.44 -3.48 3.02
N GLU A 41 4.94 -4.22 4.01
CA GLU A 41 5.02 -3.74 5.39
C GLU A 41 6.11 -2.68 5.58
N GLN A 42 7.23 -2.78 4.87
CA GLN A 42 8.27 -1.75 4.86
C GLN A 42 7.73 -0.46 4.24
N GLY A 43 7.01 -0.53 3.12
CA GLY A 43 6.39 0.64 2.50
C GLY A 43 5.37 1.32 3.42
N ARG A 44 4.55 0.53 4.11
CA ARG A 44 3.67 1.05 5.18
C ARG A 44 4.49 1.72 6.28
N SER A 45 5.57 1.09 6.72
CA SER A 45 6.46 1.62 7.75
C SER A 45 7.25 2.85 7.30
N ILE A 46 7.41 3.12 6.01
CA ILE A 46 8.02 4.36 5.48
C ILE A 46 6.98 5.48 5.41
N VAL A 47 5.79 5.19 4.86
CA VAL A 47 4.66 6.14 4.80
C VAL A 47 4.21 6.56 6.21
N TRP A 48 4.20 5.63 7.17
CA TRP A 48 3.90 5.90 8.58
C TRP A 48 5.15 6.23 9.41
N GLY A 49 6.33 5.87 8.91
CA GLY A 49 7.62 6.01 9.60
C GLY A 49 8.14 7.43 9.67
N GLU A 50 7.62 8.34 8.85
CA GLU A 50 7.89 9.78 8.99
C GLU A 50 7.54 10.34 10.38
N LEU A 51 6.79 9.61 11.22
CA LEU A 51 6.46 10.07 12.58
C LEU A 51 6.97 9.24 13.77
N LEU A 52 7.10 7.90 13.72
CA LEU A 52 7.38 7.10 14.95
C LEU A 52 8.57 6.13 14.91
N GLN A 53 8.75 5.33 13.85
CA GLN A 53 9.86 4.35 13.80
C GLN A 53 11.19 4.96 13.37
N LEU A 54 11.17 5.95 12.47
CA LEU A 54 12.35 6.76 12.21
C LEU A 54 12.79 7.45 13.49
N ARG A 55 11.87 8.03 14.27
CA ARG A 55 12.22 8.72 15.52
C ARG A 55 12.87 7.79 16.54
N SER A 56 12.30 6.63 16.85
CA SER A 56 12.88 5.71 17.84
C SER A 56 14.22 5.12 17.40
N SER A 57 14.33 4.62 16.17
CA SER A 57 15.58 4.05 15.65
C SER A 57 16.66 5.13 15.50
N TYR A 58 16.27 6.31 15.04
CA TYR A 58 17.17 7.46 14.91
C TYR A 58 17.56 8.04 16.28
N GLU A 59 16.69 8.07 17.28
CA GLU A 59 17.02 8.49 18.65
C GLU A 59 18.04 7.53 19.26
N GLN A 60 17.85 6.22 19.08
CA GLN A 60 18.83 5.21 19.47
C GLN A 60 20.17 5.43 18.75
N LEU A 61 20.16 5.64 17.43
CA LEU A 61 21.36 5.94 16.66
C LEU A 61 22.00 7.26 17.09
N SER A 62 21.21 8.30 17.37
CA SER A 62 21.68 9.61 17.79
C SER A 62 22.30 9.57 19.18
N SER A 63 21.83 8.68 20.05
CA SER A 63 22.40 8.48 21.38
C SER A 63 23.67 7.63 21.35
N ALA A 64 23.71 6.56 20.55
CA ALA A 64 24.84 5.62 20.52
C ALA A 64 25.95 6.04 19.54
N HIS A 65 25.57 6.60 18.39
CA HIS A 65 26.46 6.93 17.27
C HIS A 65 26.09 8.30 16.64
N PRO A 66 26.29 9.42 17.38
CA PRO A 66 25.82 10.75 16.99
C PRO A 66 26.34 11.25 15.64
N ASP A 67 27.57 10.88 15.26
CA ASP A 67 28.15 11.28 13.97
C ASP A 67 27.45 10.60 12.78
N HIS A 68 27.08 9.32 12.92
CA HIS A 68 26.33 8.60 11.89
C HIS A 68 24.91 9.17 11.76
N ALA A 69 24.25 9.46 12.87
CA ALA A 69 22.95 10.12 12.89
C ALA A 69 23.00 11.50 12.22
N ARG A 70 24.04 12.31 12.47
CA ARG A 70 24.21 13.61 11.83
C ARG A 70 24.40 13.48 10.32
N ARG A 71 25.33 12.63 9.87
CA ARG A 71 25.57 12.37 8.43
C ARG A 71 24.30 11.88 7.73
N LEU A 72 23.53 11.01 8.38
CA LEU A 72 22.28 10.49 7.83
C LEU A 72 21.24 11.60 7.67
N ARG A 73 21.10 12.47 8.68
CA ARG A 73 20.21 13.64 8.63
C ARG A 73 20.59 14.60 7.50
N ASP A 74 21.87 14.90 7.37
CA ASP A 74 22.37 15.86 6.37
C ASP A 74 22.16 15.31 4.94
N LEU A 75 22.41 14.01 4.72
CA LEU A 75 22.14 13.35 3.44
C LEU A 75 20.65 13.29 3.11
N SER A 76 19.80 12.99 4.10
CA SER A 76 18.35 13.03 3.92
C SER A 76 17.87 14.43 3.52
N ALA A 77 18.33 15.48 4.21
CA ALA A 77 17.97 16.86 3.87
C ALA A 77 18.46 17.26 2.47
N ALA A 78 19.66 16.84 2.07
CA ALA A 78 20.19 17.10 0.74
C ALA A 78 19.41 16.36 -0.38
N LEU A 79 18.93 15.16 -0.11
CA LEU A 79 18.06 14.40 -1.02
C LEU A 79 16.70 15.05 -1.18
N ASP A 80 16.08 15.48 -0.08
CA ASP A 80 14.78 16.16 -0.10
C ASP A 80 14.86 17.47 -0.90
N ASP A 81 15.92 18.25 -0.70
CA ASP A 81 16.18 19.48 -1.44
C ASP A 81 16.43 19.22 -2.94
N ALA A 82 17.22 18.20 -3.27
CA ALA A 82 17.46 17.80 -4.66
C ALA A 82 16.19 17.31 -5.36
N GLY A 83 15.32 16.58 -4.65
CA GLY A 83 14.02 16.13 -5.16
C GLY A 83 13.09 17.30 -5.45
N ALA A 84 12.92 18.22 -4.49
CA ALA A 84 12.08 19.40 -4.65
C ALA A 84 12.55 20.31 -5.78
N THR A 85 13.86 20.48 -5.94
CA THR A 85 14.45 21.27 -7.03
C THR A 85 14.14 20.65 -8.40
N ARG A 86 14.34 19.33 -8.53
CA ARG A 86 14.06 18.60 -9.77
C ARG A 86 12.58 18.65 -10.16
N GLU A 87 11.68 18.49 -9.20
CA GLU A 87 10.24 18.55 -9.46
C GLU A 87 9.81 19.94 -9.94
N LYS A 88 10.37 20.99 -9.33
CA LYS A 88 10.17 22.38 -9.78
C LYS A 88 10.66 22.56 -11.23
N SER A 89 11.87 22.09 -11.55
CA SER A 89 12.42 22.14 -12.91
C SER A 89 11.56 21.38 -13.93
N LEU A 90 11.03 20.21 -13.57
CA LEU A 90 10.12 19.41 -14.41
C LEU A 90 8.76 20.09 -14.64
N SER A 91 8.21 20.75 -13.61
CA SER A 91 6.95 21.50 -13.72
C SER A 91 7.10 22.71 -14.66
N THR A 92 8.19 23.47 -14.52
CA THR A 92 8.51 24.61 -15.39
C THR A 92 8.78 24.18 -16.84
N PHE A 93 9.39 23.00 -17.04
CA PHE A 93 9.61 22.42 -18.36
C PHE A 93 8.29 21.99 -19.03
N SER A 94 7.33 21.48 -18.26
CA SER A 94 6.02 21.04 -18.80
C SER A 94 5.11 22.21 -19.20
N GLU A 95 5.26 23.38 -18.58
CA GLU A 95 4.51 24.61 -18.92
C GLU A 95 5.09 25.36 -20.14
N SER A 96 6.33 25.08 -20.53
CA SER A 96 7.02 25.74 -21.64
C SER A 96 6.92 24.91 -22.93
N THR A 97 5.72 24.79 -23.50
CA THR A 97 5.42 23.96 -24.69
C THR A 97 6.07 24.45 -26.00
N HIS A 98 6.84 25.55 -26.01
CA HIS A 98 7.45 26.10 -27.24
C HIS A 98 8.97 26.32 -27.08
N GLY A 99 9.75 25.30 -27.45
CA GLY A 99 11.20 25.38 -27.67
C GLY A 99 12.06 24.92 -26.50
N ALA A 100 12.30 23.61 -26.38
CA ALA A 100 13.27 23.07 -25.44
C ALA A 100 14.68 23.61 -25.77
N THR A 101 15.20 24.49 -24.92
CA THR A 101 16.59 24.96 -25.00
C THR A 101 17.52 23.89 -24.45
N HIS A 102 18.62 23.59 -25.14
CA HIS A 102 19.64 22.61 -24.71
C HIS A 102 20.13 22.81 -23.26
N GLY A 103 20.10 24.04 -22.75
CA GLY A 103 20.44 24.36 -21.35
C GLY A 103 19.48 23.75 -20.33
N ALA A 104 18.16 23.75 -20.60
CA ALA A 104 17.17 23.18 -19.68
C ALA A 104 17.31 21.65 -19.54
N THR A 105 17.65 20.96 -20.65
CA THR A 105 17.90 19.52 -20.65
C THR A 105 19.20 19.17 -19.89
N GLN A 106 20.25 19.99 -20.01
CA GLN A 106 21.48 19.82 -19.24
C GLN A 106 21.27 20.01 -17.73
N THR A 107 20.49 21.01 -17.31
CA THR A 107 20.19 21.24 -15.90
C THR A 107 19.42 20.06 -15.29
N LEU A 108 18.39 19.55 -15.98
CA LEU A 108 17.63 18.37 -15.52
C LEU A 108 18.50 17.12 -15.39
N GLN A 109 19.45 16.92 -16.31
CA GLN A 109 20.39 15.81 -16.25
C GLN A 109 21.35 15.94 -15.06
N GLN A 110 21.90 17.14 -14.82
CA GLN A 110 22.76 17.41 -13.67
C GLN A 110 22.02 17.22 -12.33
N GLU A 111 20.76 17.65 -12.25
CA GLU A 111 19.90 17.43 -11.08
C GLU A 111 19.64 15.94 -10.86
N ALA A 112 19.36 15.18 -11.92
CA ALA A 112 19.18 13.73 -11.83
C ALA A 112 20.46 13.00 -11.39
N ASP A 113 21.62 13.41 -11.92
CA ASP A 113 22.91 12.85 -11.55
C ASP A 113 23.27 13.17 -10.09
N ARG A 114 23.04 14.43 -9.65
CA ARG A 114 23.18 14.82 -8.24
C ARG A 114 22.30 13.99 -7.32
N HIS A 115 21.02 13.83 -7.66
CA HIS A 115 20.09 13.02 -6.87
C HIS A 115 20.54 11.55 -6.79
N ARG A 116 21.03 11.00 -7.91
CA ARG A 116 21.57 9.63 -7.96
C ARG A 116 22.81 9.47 -7.08
N MET A 117 23.76 10.42 -7.11
CA MET A 117 24.96 10.37 -6.28
C MET A 117 24.63 10.42 -4.78
N LEU A 118 23.73 11.32 -4.37
CA LEU A 118 23.29 11.42 -2.99
C LEU A 118 22.60 10.14 -2.50
N ALA A 119 21.80 9.48 -3.36
CA ALA A 119 21.18 8.20 -3.02
C ALA A 119 22.22 7.11 -2.79
N ILE A 120 23.26 7.03 -3.65
CA ILE A 120 24.37 6.09 -3.48
C ILE A 120 25.14 6.34 -2.18
N GLU A 121 25.39 7.61 -1.83
CA GLU A 121 26.08 7.96 -0.59
C GLU A 121 25.25 7.58 0.65
N ARG A 122 23.93 7.81 0.59
CA ARG A 122 23.01 7.37 1.64
C ARG A 122 23.05 5.86 1.81
N ASP A 123 23.01 5.10 0.72
CA ASP A 123 23.02 3.64 0.78
C ASP A 123 24.33 3.10 1.39
N LYS A 124 25.48 3.73 1.06
CA LYS A 124 26.76 3.41 1.70
C LYS A 124 26.73 3.69 3.20
N LEU A 125 26.20 4.84 3.63
CA LEU A 125 26.07 5.16 5.05
C LEU A 125 25.15 4.19 5.78
N LEU A 126 24.03 3.77 5.16
CA LEU A 126 23.15 2.76 5.74
C LEU A 126 23.88 1.42 5.92
N GLN A 127 24.76 1.04 4.99
CA GLN A 127 25.60 -0.15 5.14
C GLN A 127 26.64 0.01 6.26
N GLU A 128 27.23 1.19 6.45
CA GLU A 128 28.11 1.50 7.58
C GLU A 128 27.37 1.34 8.91
N ILE A 129 26.18 1.94 9.03
CA ILE A 129 25.36 1.85 10.25
C ILE A 129 24.98 0.40 10.56
N ARG A 130 24.67 -0.41 9.54
CA ARG A 130 24.32 -1.83 9.71
C ARG A 130 25.50 -2.73 10.09
N ARG A 131 26.73 -2.20 10.16
CA ARG A 131 27.88 -2.93 10.72
C ARG A 131 28.07 -2.64 12.21
N LEU A 132 27.30 -1.72 12.79
CA LEU A 132 27.39 -1.38 14.20
C LEU A 132 26.58 -2.39 15.04
N PRO A 133 27.12 -2.84 16.20
CA PRO A 133 26.40 -3.75 17.09
C PRO A 133 25.04 -3.20 17.51
N GLY A 134 23.97 -3.97 17.31
CA GLY A 134 22.59 -3.57 17.61
C GLY A 134 21.89 -2.74 16.53
N PHE A 135 22.58 -2.43 15.43
CA PHE A 135 22.04 -1.69 14.28
C PHE A 135 22.07 -2.51 12.99
N GLU A 136 22.31 -3.82 13.05
CA GLU A 136 22.47 -4.71 11.89
C GLU A 136 21.26 -4.67 10.95
N ARG A 137 20.09 -4.39 11.52
CA ARG A 137 18.82 -4.25 10.80
C ARG A 137 18.31 -2.81 10.72
N PHE A 138 19.17 -1.82 10.93
CA PHE A 138 18.78 -0.41 10.92
C PHE A 138 18.10 -0.04 9.59
N LEU A 139 16.86 0.43 9.71
CA LEU A 139 15.96 0.77 8.59
C LEU A 139 15.74 -0.36 7.57
N LEU A 140 15.98 -1.62 7.93
CA LEU A 140 15.52 -2.77 7.15
C LEU A 140 14.06 -3.11 7.50
N SER A 141 13.39 -3.77 6.57
CA SER A 141 12.10 -4.40 6.83
C SER A 141 12.22 -5.38 8.01
N LYS A 142 11.13 -5.51 8.77
CA LYS A 142 10.95 -6.65 9.67
C LYS A 142 10.93 -7.92 8.82
N GLU A 143 11.57 -8.98 9.31
CA GLU A 143 11.53 -10.28 8.64
C GLU A 143 10.12 -10.86 8.68
N PHE A 144 9.79 -11.67 7.68
CA PHE A 144 8.52 -12.38 7.63
C PHE A 144 8.27 -13.18 8.92
N SER A 145 9.29 -13.80 9.50
CA SER A 145 9.19 -14.53 10.78
C SER A 145 8.64 -13.66 11.92
N GLN A 146 9.07 -12.39 11.98
CA GLN A 146 8.63 -11.41 12.97
C GLN A 146 7.23 -10.88 12.66
N LEU A 147 6.90 -10.69 11.38
CA LEU A 147 5.57 -10.25 10.94
C LEU A 147 4.52 -11.33 11.16
N ARG A 148 4.87 -12.58 10.88
CA ARG A 148 4.03 -13.76 11.10
C ARG A 148 3.61 -13.91 12.55
N ALA A 149 4.53 -13.70 13.49
CA ALA A 149 4.24 -13.78 14.93
C ALA A 149 3.11 -12.82 15.37
N LEU A 150 2.84 -11.78 14.59
CA LEU A 150 1.81 -10.78 14.87
C LEU A 150 0.41 -11.24 14.39
N ALA A 151 0.32 -12.29 13.58
CA ALA A 151 -0.93 -12.91 13.15
C ALA A 151 -1.54 -13.87 14.20
N HIS A 152 -1.07 -13.83 15.46
CA HIS A 152 -1.54 -14.71 16.54
C HIS A 152 -3.03 -14.52 16.91
N SER A 153 -3.63 -13.39 16.53
CA SER A 153 -5.05 -13.08 16.81
C SER A 153 -6.00 -13.54 15.72
N GLY A 154 -5.49 -14.11 14.63
CA GLY A 154 -6.25 -14.59 13.48
C GLY A 154 -5.55 -14.28 12.15
N PRO A 155 -6.04 -14.87 11.03
CA PRO A 155 -5.44 -14.66 9.72
C PRO A 155 -5.36 -13.20 9.32
N VAL A 156 -4.18 -12.78 8.84
CA VAL A 156 -3.99 -11.45 8.25
C VAL A 156 -3.94 -11.57 6.74
N VAL A 157 -4.82 -10.85 6.05
CA VAL A 157 -4.95 -10.86 4.60
C VAL A 157 -4.55 -9.49 4.06
N ILE A 158 -3.41 -9.43 3.38
CA ILE A 158 -2.93 -8.22 2.71
C ILE A 158 -3.44 -8.24 1.27
N LEU A 159 -4.17 -7.21 0.86
CA LEU A 159 -4.63 -7.08 -0.53
C LEU A 159 -3.71 -6.11 -1.25
N ASN A 160 -3.03 -6.57 -2.29
CA ASN A 160 -2.19 -5.76 -3.14
C ASN A 160 -2.85 -5.53 -4.50
N ALA A 161 -2.88 -4.29 -4.97
CA ALA A 161 -3.21 -3.94 -6.34
C ALA A 161 -1.99 -3.28 -6.98
N ALA A 162 -1.42 -3.92 -7.99
CA ALA A 162 -0.43 -3.34 -8.90
C ALA A 162 -1.08 -3.15 -10.28
N GLU A 163 -0.40 -2.46 -11.19
CA GLU A 163 -0.96 -2.12 -12.51
C GLU A 163 -1.35 -3.36 -13.33
N HIS A 164 -0.52 -4.41 -13.31
CA HIS A 164 -0.74 -5.64 -14.09
C HIS A 164 -1.35 -6.80 -13.30
N ARG A 165 -1.44 -6.73 -11.97
CA ARG A 165 -1.95 -7.82 -11.14
C ARG A 165 -2.53 -7.36 -9.81
N CYS A 166 -3.48 -8.12 -9.31
CA CYS A 166 -4.00 -7.98 -7.95
C CYS A 166 -3.91 -9.33 -7.22
N ASP A 167 -3.60 -9.26 -5.94
CA ASP A 167 -3.26 -10.43 -5.14
C ASP A 167 -3.77 -10.27 -3.72
N ALA A 168 -4.09 -11.41 -3.10
CA ALA A 168 -4.22 -11.52 -1.66
C ALA A 168 -3.07 -12.37 -1.10
N LEU A 169 -2.44 -11.88 -0.04
CA LEU A 169 -1.38 -12.56 0.69
C LEU A 169 -1.88 -12.85 2.09
N ILE A 170 -1.94 -14.13 2.45
CA ILE A 170 -2.49 -14.58 3.72
C ILE A 170 -1.33 -15.00 4.62
N VAL A 171 -1.26 -14.36 5.79
CA VAL A 171 -0.27 -14.64 6.84
C VAL A 171 -0.99 -15.30 8.01
N LEU A 172 -0.50 -16.47 8.40
CA LEU A 172 -1.00 -17.27 9.52
C LEU A 172 0.13 -17.47 10.53
N ALA A 173 -0.15 -17.35 11.82
CA ALA A 173 0.88 -17.45 12.88
C ALA A 173 1.63 -18.79 12.85
N ASP A 174 0.90 -19.88 12.57
CA ASP A 174 1.41 -21.25 12.67
C ASP A 174 1.94 -21.82 11.34
N VAL A 175 1.92 -21.03 10.25
CA VAL A 175 2.38 -21.44 8.92
C VAL A 175 3.63 -20.67 8.53
N ASP A 176 4.69 -21.34 8.10
CA ASP A 176 6.01 -20.77 7.80
C ASP A 176 6.17 -20.10 6.44
N HIS A 177 5.10 -20.09 5.65
CA HIS A 177 5.05 -19.45 4.34
C HIS A 177 3.79 -18.60 4.20
N VAL A 178 3.80 -17.71 3.22
CA VAL A 178 2.65 -16.90 2.83
C VAL A 178 1.78 -17.70 1.87
N ILE A 179 0.47 -17.80 2.16
CA ILE A 179 -0.48 -18.35 1.19
C ILE A 179 -0.82 -17.24 0.20
N HIS A 180 -0.31 -17.38 -1.02
CA HIS A 180 -0.56 -16.45 -2.12
C HIS A 180 -1.82 -16.84 -2.90
N VAL A 181 -2.75 -15.89 -3.02
CA VAL A 181 -4.00 -16.05 -3.76
C VAL A 181 -4.06 -15.00 -4.87
N PRO A 182 -3.78 -15.38 -6.13
CA PRO A 182 -3.99 -14.50 -7.27
C PRO A 182 -5.46 -14.09 -7.40
N LEU A 183 -5.74 -12.82 -7.74
CA LEU A 183 -7.09 -12.30 -7.96
C LEU A 183 -7.30 -11.90 -9.45
N PRO A 184 -7.20 -12.83 -10.41
CA PRO A 184 -7.20 -12.51 -11.84
C PRO A 184 -8.54 -11.92 -12.34
N GLY A 185 -9.64 -12.14 -11.61
CA GLY A 185 -10.94 -11.52 -11.91
C GLY A 185 -11.05 -10.07 -11.45
N PHE A 186 -10.01 -9.52 -10.84
CA PHE A 186 -10.02 -8.21 -10.19
C PHE A 186 -8.77 -7.42 -10.57
N ASP A 187 -8.65 -6.98 -11.83
CA ASP A 187 -7.51 -6.17 -12.27
C ASP A 187 -7.56 -4.72 -11.73
N PHE A 188 -6.48 -3.96 -11.93
CA PHE A 188 -6.37 -2.57 -11.49
C PHE A 188 -7.49 -1.67 -12.02
N GLN A 189 -7.87 -1.84 -13.30
CA GLN A 189 -8.94 -1.05 -13.91
C GLN A 189 -10.29 -1.40 -13.28
N TRP A 190 -10.47 -2.66 -12.92
CA TRP A 190 -11.65 -3.16 -12.24
C TRP A 190 -11.80 -2.56 -10.85
N ALA A 191 -10.73 -2.56 -10.07
CA ALA A 191 -10.68 -1.89 -8.76
C ALA A 191 -10.97 -0.38 -8.87
N ALA A 192 -10.43 0.29 -9.89
CA ALA A 192 -10.66 1.71 -10.15
C ALA A 192 -12.14 1.99 -10.53
N ARG A 193 -12.75 1.13 -11.34
CA ARG A 193 -14.17 1.22 -11.69
C ARG A 193 -15.06 1.11 -10.46
N LEU A 194 -14.80 0.14 -9.57
CA LEU A 194 -15.56 0.00 -8.34
C LEU A 194 -15.42 1.21 -7.41
N GLN A 195 -14.23 1.79 -7.30
CA GLN A 195 -14.07 3.03 -6.55
C GLN A 195 -14.92 4.15 -7.12
N ASN A 196 -14.98 4.28 -8.45
CA ASN A 196 -15.82 5.28 -9.11
C ASN A 196 -17.32 5.00 -8.89
N THR A 197 -17.75 3.75 -8.99
CA THR A 197 -19.13 3.33 -8.66
C THR A 197 -19.46 3.65 -7.20
N LEU A 198 -18.55 3.35 -6.27
CA LEU A 198 -18.70 3.67 -4.86
C LEU A 198 -18.85 5.18 -4.62
N ARG A 199 -17.97 5.98 -5.23
CA ARG A 199 -18.04 7.45 -5.16
C ARG A 199 -19.36 7.98 -5.71
N ALA A 200 -19.88 7.39 -6.79
CA ALA A 200 -21.17 7.76 -7.35
C ALA A 200 -22.33 7.38 -6.42
N LEU A 201 -22.32 6.18 -5.83
CA LEU A 201 -23.32 5.71 -4.87
C LEU A 201 -23.37 6.56 -3.60
N LEU A 202 -22.21 7.03 -3.13
CA LEU A 202 -22.07 7.91 -1.98
C LEU A 202 -22.37 9.39 -2.30
N GLY A 203 -22.76 9.72 -3.55
CA GLY A 203 -23.12 11.08 -3.95
C GLY A 203 -21.93 12.05 -4.10
N TYR A 204 -20.70 11.55 -4.10
CA TYR A 204 -19.49 12.39 -4.23
C TYR A 204 -19.20 12.85 -5.66
N THR A 205 -19.93 12.36 -6.67
CA THR A 205 -19.79 12.82 -8.05
C THR A 205 -20.87 13.84 -8.41
N ARG A 206 -20.49 15.12 -8.52
CA ARG A 206 -21.17 16.03 -9.45
C ARG A 206 -20.96 15.50 -10.86
N ILE A 207 -22.02 14.91 -11.41
CA ILE A 207 -22.29 14.56 -12.81
C ILE A 207 -21.23 15.09 -13.79
N THR A 208 -20.34 14.23 -14.28
CA THR A 208 -19.70 14.42 -15.60
C THR A 208 -20.24 13.36 -16.53
N ARG A 209 -21.21 13.77 -17.36
CA ARG A 209 -21.71 12.98 -18.50
C ARG A 209 -20.56 12.80 -19.48
N PHE A 210 -20.03 11.59 -19.59
CA PHE A 210 -19.18 11.22 -20.72
C PHE A 210 -20.10 10.72 -21.84
N ASP A 211 -19.98 11.40 -22.99
CA ASP A 211 -20.81 11.26 -24.18
C ASP A 211 -20.55 9.93 -24.91
N ASP A 212 -21.63 9.46 -25.53
CA ASP A 212 -21.76 8.22 -26.29
C ASP A 212 -20.88 8.22 -27.54
N ARG A 213 -20.17 7.11 -27.81
CA ARG A 213 -20.12 6.45 -29.14
C ARG A 213 -19.19 5.22 -29.16
N LYS A 214 -19.82 4.08 -29.48
CA LYS A 214 -19.29 2.80 -29.99
C LYS A 214 -18.59 1.86 -29.00
N GLY A 215 -19.38 0.93 -28.48
CA GLY A 215 -18.93 -0.36 -27.97
C GLY A 215 -19.95 -0.97 -27.03
N LYS A 216 -20.76 -1.93 -27.51
CA LYS A 216 -21.74 -2.66 -26.70
C LYS A 216 -21.05 -3.40 -25.53
N LEU A 217 -21.02 -2.77 -24.37
CA LEU A 217 -21.17 -3.43 -23.08
C LEU A 217 -22.29 -2.68 -22.37
N SER A 218 -23.43 -3.33 -22.21
CA SER A 218 -24.59 -2.81 -21.50
C SER A 218 -24.24 -2.51 -20.04
N ILE A 219 -23.88 -1.26 -19.73
CA ILE A 219 -23.99 -0.72 -18.38
C ILE A 219 -25.45 -0.30 -18.21
N GLY A 220 -26.31 -1.28 -17.91
CA GLY A 220 -27.69 -1.03 -17.52
C GLY A 220 -27.76 -0.73 -16.02
N GLY A 221 -28.17 0.49 -15.69
CA GLY A 221 -28.53 0.92 -14.32
C GLY A 221 -27.35 1.41 -13.50
N GLY A 222 -27.50 2.56 -12.84
CA GLY A 222 -26.54 3.01 -11.82
C GLY A 222 -26.30 1.89 -10.82
N GLY A 223 -25.05 1.41 -10.73
CA GLY A 223 -24.72 0.20 -9.96
C GLY A 223 -25.24 0.33 -8.54
N SER A 224 -26.03 -0.65 -8.09
CA SER A 224 -26.56 -0.66 -6.72
C SER A 224 -25.49 -1.14 -5.72
N TRP A 225 -25.72 -0.89 -4.44
CA TRP A 225 -24.84 -1.34 -3.36
C TRP A 225 -24.67 -2.87 -3.36
N GLU A 226 -25.74 -3.61 -3.63
CA GLU A 226 -25.76 -5.07 -3.70
C GLU A 226 -24.90 -5.62 -4.85
N SER A 227 -24.94 -4.96 -6.02
CA SER A 227 -24.09 -5.32 -7.16
C SER A 227 -22.61 -5.08 -6.86
N LEU A 228 -22.29 -3.95 -6.21
CA LEU A 228 -20.93 -3.64 -5.79
C LEU A 228 -20.41 -4.67 -4.78
N LEU A 229 -21.16 -4.95 -3.72
CA LEU A 229 -20.77 -5.87 -2.66
C LEU A 229 -20.69 -7.33 -3.13
N SER A 230 -21.61 -7.75 -4.00
CA SER A 230 -21.58 -9.10 -4.60
C SER A 230 -20.37 -9.27 -5.51
N THR A 231 -19.92 -8.22 -6.20
CA THR A 231 -18.74 -8.35 -7.03
C THR A 231 -17.44 -8.35 -6.22
N LEU A 232 -17.36 -7.55 -5.15
CA LEU A 232 -16.26 -7.67 -4.17
C LEU A 232 -16.20 -9.06 -3.54
N TRP A 233 -17.37 -9.67 -3.29
CA TRP A 233 -17.44 -11.01 -2.74
C TRP A 233 -16.84 -12.03 -3.69
N ASN A 234 -17.31 -12.06 -4.93
CA ASN A 234 -16.87 -13.04 -5.92
C ASN A 234 -15.40 -12.84 -6.33
N GLY A 235 -14.95 -11.59 -6.45
CA GLY A 235 -13.61 -11.26 -6.95
C GLY A 235 -12.52 -11.26 -5.90
N VAL A 236 -12.85 -11.07 -4.62
CA VAL A 236 -11.85 -10.86 -3.55
C VAL A 236 -12.10 -11.75 -2.35
N VAL A 237 -13.26 -11.61 -1.70
CA VAL A 237 -13.49 -12.26 -0.40
C VAL A 237 -13.63 -13.77 -0.52
N LYS A 238 -14.43 -14.25 -1.47
CA LYS A 238 -14.65 -15.68 -1.67
C LYS A 238 -13.33 -16.42 -2.00
N PRO A 239 -12.49 -15.98 -2.96
CA PRO A 239 -11.19 -16.62 -3.20
C PRO A 239 -10.29 -16.73 -1.95
N VAL A 240 -10.28 -15.69 -1.11
CA VAL A 240 -9.52 -15.68 0.14
C VAL A 240 -10.10 -16.68 1.15
N LEU A 241 -11.42 -16.72 1.32
CA LEU A 241 -12.07 -17.67 2.22
C LEU A 241 -11.92 -19.12 1.76
N ASP A 242 -11.99 -19.36 0.45
CA ASP A 242 -11.74 -20.68 -0.15
C ASP A 242 -10.30 -21.13 0.14
N ALA A 243 -9.31 -20.24 -0.03
CA ALA A 243 -7.90 -20.52 0.24
C ALA A 243 -7.62 -20.77 1.73
N LEU A 244 -8.34 -20.09 2.62
CA LEU A 244 -8.32 -20.38 4.06
C LEU A 244 -9.01 -21.70 4.41
N ALA A 245 -9.65 -22.39 3.45
CA ALA A 245 -10.51 -23.54 3.71
C ALA A 245 -11.51 -23.25 4.84
N PHE A 246 -12.09 -22.04 4.82
CA PHE A 246 -12.87 -21.48 5.93
C PHE A 246 -14.07 -22.36 6.33
N SER A 247 -14.59 -23.17 5.41
CA SER A 247 -15.65 -24.15 5.67
C SER A 247 -15.21 -25.34 6.55
N THR A 248 -13.92 -25.62 6.64
CA THR A 248 -13.36 -26.77 7.39
C THR A 248 -12.67 -26.40 8.70
N LEU A 249 -12.29 -25.13 8.91
CA LEU A 249 -11.45 -24.76 10.05
C LEU A 249 -12.20 -24.55 11.37
N GLY A 250 -13.51 -24.31 11.37
CA GLY A 250 -14.25 -23.98 12.61
C GLY A 250 -13.72 -22.72 13.33
N ASP A 251 -14.56 -22.09 14.16
CA ASP A 251 -14.23 -21.01 15.12
C ASP A 251 -13.25 -19.87 14.74
N LEU A 252 -12.99 -19.63 13.45
CA LEU A 252 -12.34 -18.40 13.00
C LEU A 252 -13.33 -17.24 13.17
N SER A 253 -13.41 -16.68 14.38
CA SER A 253 -14.28 -15.53 14.67
C SER A 253 -13.83 -14.25 13.96
N ARG A 254 -12.61 -14.21 13.40
CA ARG A 254 -11.99 -12.98 12.92
C ARG A 254 -10.95 -13.20 11.81
N ILE A 255 -11.05 -12.38 10.76
CA ILE A 255 -10.02 -12.18 9.73
C ILE A 255 -9.63 -10.70 9.74
N PHE A 256 -8.35 -10.40 9.62
CA PHE A 256 -7.82 -9.04 9.54
C PHE A 256 -7.53 -8.67 8.09
N TRP A 257 -8.21 -7.67 7.56
CA TRP A 257 -7.99 -7.18 6.20
C TRP A 257 -7.00 -6.00 6.20
N CYS A 258 -5.92 -6.13 5.46
CA CYS A 258 -4.91 -5.09 5.25
C CYS A 258 -4.91 -4.65 3.77
N PRO A 259 -5.89 -3.85 3.33
CA PRO A 259 -5.93 -3.39 1.95
C PRO A 259 -4.83 -2.38 1.64
N THR A 260 -4.29 -2.43 0.42
CA THR A 260 -3.38 -1.40 -0.13
C THR A 260 -3.95 -0.79 -1.41
N GLY A 261 -3.46 0.40 -1.77
CA GLY A 261 -3.83 1.07 -3.02
C GLY A 261 -5.35 1.23 -3.19
N LEU A 262 -5.87 0.73 -4.31
CA LEU A 262 -7.28 0.86 -4.65
C LEU A 262 -8.23 0.11 -3.71
N PHE A 263 -7.74 -0.90 -2.96
CA PHE A 263 -8.57 -1.63 -2.01
C PHE A 263 -8.92 -0.84 -0.75
N VAL A 264 -8.14 0.20 -0.39
CA VAL A 264 -8.29 0.93 0.88
C VAL A 264 -9.69 1.57 1.03
N PHE A 265 -10.30 1.97 -0.08
CA PHE A 265 -11.59 2.64 -0.07
C PHE A 265 -12.75 1.69 -0.40
N LEU A 266 -12.50 0.42 -0.67
CA LEU A 266 -13.55 -0.53 -1.02
C LEU A 266 -14.12 -1.18 0.25
N PRO A 267 -15.46 -1.37 0.35
CA PRO A 267 -16.09 -1.99 1.50
C PRO A 267 -15.91 -3.52 1.50
N ILE A 268 -14.65 -4.00 1.46
CA ILE A 268 -14.32 -5.44 1.40
C ILE A 268 -14.97 -6.22 2.53
N HIS A 269 -15.01 -5.62 3.71
CA HIS A 269 -15.62 -6.19 4.91
C HIS A 269 -17.14 -6.40 4.83
N ALA A 270 -17.81 -5.65 3.97
CA ALA A 270 -19.24 -5.75 3.73
C ALA A 270 -19.52 -6.54 2.44
N ALA A 271 -18.50 -7.07 1.77
CA ALA A 271 -18.71 -7.85 0.56
C ALA A 271 -19.55 -9.08 0.89
N GLY A 272 -20.58 -9.33 0.09
CA GLY A 272 -21.50 -10.44 0.30
C GLY A 272 -22.54 -10.54 -0.80
N LEU A 273 -23.21 -11.68 -0.85
CA LEU A 273 -24.32 -11.92 -1.76
C LEU A 273 -25.63 -11.50 -1.07
N TYR A 274 -25.99 -10.23 -1.23
CA TYR A 274 -27.25 -9.68 -0.71
C TYR A 274 -28.39 -9.92 -1.72
N GLY A 275 -29.57 -10.29 -1.23
CA GLY A 275 -30.78 -10.41 -2.05
C GLY A 275 -31.03 -11.75 -2.73
N THR A 276 -30.18 -12.76 -2.56
CA THR A 276 -30.50 -14.15 -2.96
C THR A 276 -31.00 -14.94 -1.75
N GLN A 277 -32.03 -15.77 -1.94
CA GLN A 277 -32.69 -16.55 -0.89
C GLN A 277 -31.83 -17.73 -0.37
N TYR A 278 -30.50 -17.59 -0.37
CA TYR A 278 -29.58 -18.56 0.21
C TYR A 278 -29.31 -18.20 1.67
N THR A 279 -30.27 -18.52 2.53
CA THR A 279 -30.02 -18.61 3.98
C THR A 279 -29.32 -19.93 4.28
N SER A 280 -28.02 -20.00 4.00
CA SER A 280 -27.12 -20.95 4.69
C SER A 280 -26.49 -20.23 5.89
N PRO A 281 -26.61 -20.74 7.13
CA PRO A 281 -26.25 -20.02 8.36
C PRO A 281 -24.79 -19.54 8.52
N GLY A 282 -23.87 -19.88 7.61
CA GLY A 282 -22.44 -19.53 7.73
C GLY A 282 -21.99 -18.21 7.10
N HIS A 283 -22.84 -17.49 6.35
CA HIS A 283 -22.38 -16.42 5.43
C HIS A 283 -22.48 -14.98 5.95
N LYS A 284 -22.89 -14.75 7.21
CA LYS A 284 -23.38 -13.42 7.61
C LYS A 284 -22.53 -12.64 8.63
N HIS A 285 -21.54 -13.24 9.29
CA HIS A 285 -20.84 -12.53 10.37
C HIS A 285 -19.37 -12.91 10.48
N LEU A 286 -18.52 -12.42 9.58
CA LEU A 286 -17.07 -12.59 9.68
C LEU A 286 -16.37 -11.31 9.23
N ALA A 287 -16.50 -10.25 10.03
CA ALA A 287 -15.78 -9.03 9.77
C ALA A 287 -15.51 -8.29 11.08
N ALA A 288 -14.33 -8.48 11.65
CA ALA A 288 -13.70 -7.39 12.36
C ALA A 288 -12.73 -6.74 11.37
N ILE A 289 -13.11 -5.57 10.88
CA ILE A 289 -12.16 -4.70 10.22
C ILE A 289 -11.21 -4.23 11.32
N CYS A 290 -9.98 -4.71 11.31
CA CYS A 290 -8.93 -3.77 11.63
C CYS A 290 -8.48 -3.18 10.30
N ALA A 291 -9.07 -2.04 9.94
CA ALA A 291 -8.43 -1.07 9.07
C ALA A 291 -7.34 -0.43 9.92
N SER A 292 -6.39 -1.25 10.36
CA SER A 292 -5.16 -0.76 10.89
C SER A 292 -4.45 -0.16 9.68
N PHE A 293 -4.63 1.15 9.53
CA PHE A 293 -3.57 2.03 9.09
C PHE A 293 -2.31 1.88 9.97
N LEU A 294 -2.41 1.19 11.11
CA LEU A 294 -1.28 0.73 11.92
C LEU A 294 -0.54 -0.40 11.21
N SER A 295 0.76 -0.20 10.98
CA SER A 295 1.76 -1.22 10.64
C SER A 295 1.48 -2.56 11.35
N LEU A 296 1.73 -3.70 10.70
CA LEU A 296 1.65 -5.03 11.32
C LEU A 296 2.40 -5.06 12.65
N SER A 297 3.44 -4.23 12.81
CA SER A 297 4.20 -4.03 14.05
C SER A 297 3.38 -3.59 15.27
N HIS A 298 2.16 -3.08 15.10
CA HIS A 298 1.21 -2.71 16.17
C HIS A 298 -0.16 -3.32 15.89
N PRO A 299 -0.39 -4.61 16.21
CA PRO A 299 -1.70 -5.22 16.08
C PRO A 299 -2.69 -4.50 17.02
N PRO A 300 -3.97 -4.34 16.61
CA PRO A 300 -5.00 -3.81 17.51
C PRO A 300 -5.09 -4.68 18.76
N THR A 301 -4.99 -4.06 19.93
CA THR A 301 -5.41 -4.72 21.16
C THR A 301 -6.92 -4.94 21.15
N ALA A 302 -7.38 -5.97 21.86
CA ALA A 302 -8.74 -6.51 21.82
C ALA A 302 -9.92 -5.52 22.02
N ASN A 303 -9.65 -4.25 22.33
CA ASN A 303 -10.65 -3.22 22.65
C ASN A 303 -10.81 -2.10 21.60
N SER A 304 -10.15 -2.13 20.44
CA SER A 304 -10.40 -1.11 19.41
C SER A 304 -11.64 -1.44 18.57
N THR A 305 -12.83 -1.27 19.15
CA THR A 305 -14.07 -1.16 18.37
C THR A 305 -14.06 0.18 17.63
N PHE A 306 -13.71 0.19 16.35
CA PHE A 306 -14.08 1.29 15.47
C PHE A 306 -15.60 1.22 15.25
N LYS A 307 -16.33 2.12 15.89
CA LYS A 307 -17.70 2.44 15.47
C LYS A 307 -17.59 3.22 14.16
N VAL A 308 -18.23 2.69 13.12
CA VAL A 308 -18.53 3.41 11.87
C VAL A 308 -19.42 4.61 12.18
#